data_AF-A0A7G2DBA9-F1
#
_entry.id   AF-A0A7G2DBA9-F1
#
_cell.length_a   1.000
_cell.length_b   1.000
_cell.length_c   1.000
_cell.angle_alpha   90.00
_cell.angle_beta   90.00
_cell.angle_gamma   90.00
#
_symmetry.space_group_name_H-M   'P 1'
#
loop_
_entity.id
_entity.type
_entity.pdbx_description
1 polymer ?
#
loop_
_entity_poly.entity_id
_entity_poly.type
_entity_poly.pdbx_seq_one_letter_code
_entity_poly.pdbx_strand_id
1 'polypeptide(L)'
;MKGEMNEMENGGMKGHEKMGGMKGMKGKGKMEGGCKGHGKGMKGMGKGHHGMHGMEEPKKEYAYVREVETGFDETVARVKEELKKEGFGVLSEVRVDQLFKEKLDLDMEPYVILGACNPKFSSELIGIDINSGTFLPCNLVVYVKDRKTYVSLLLPTMAMSITGNDELLEVAAKVEEILGDIVKRI
;
A
#
# COMPACT_ATOMS: atom_id res chain seq x y z
N MET A 1 -34.23 -27.03 29.94
CA MET A 1 -33.64 -28.36 30.18
C MET A 1 -33.62 -29.10 28.85
N LYS A 2 -32.43 -29.61 28.49
CA LYS A 2 -32.07 -30.43 27.30
C LYS A 2 -32.07 -29.62 25.97
N GLY A 3 -30.96 -29.32 25.31
CA GLY A 3 -29.60 -29.88 25.37
C GLY A 3 -29.35 -30.81 24.19
N GLU A 4 -28.44 -30.38 23.32
CA GLU A 4 -27.57 -31.14 22.41
C GLU A 4 -28.19 -31.78 21.15
N MET A 5 -27.63 -31.42 19.98
CA MET A 5 -26.78 -32.35 19.21
C MET A 5 -25.98 -31.59 18.13
N ASN A 6 -24.66 -31.60 18.31
CA ASN A 6 -23.66 -31.34 17.28
C ASN A 6 -23.63 -32.54 16.32
N GLU A 7 -23.44 -32.29 15.03
CA GLU A 7 -22.81 -33.24 14.11
C GLU A 7 -21.65 -32.55 13.40
N MET A 8 -20.45 -32.84 13.90
CA MET A 8 -19.19 -32.81 13.17
C MET A 8 -18.87 -34.26 12.82
N GLU A 9 -18.71 -34.59 11.53
CA GLU A 9 -17.92 -35.71 10.97
C GLU A 9 -17.94 -35.52 9.44
N ASN A 10 -16.97 -35.86 8.60
CA ASN A 10 -15.58 -36.27 8.71
C ASN A 10 -14.99 -36.25 7.29
N GLY A 11 -13.68 -35.98 7.17
CA GLY A 11 -12.78 -36.77 6.32
C GLY A 11 -12.71 -36.48 4.81
N GLY A 12 -11.49 -36.21 4.32
CA GLY A 12 -11.23 -36.26 2.88
C GLY A 12 -9.85 -35.88 2.36
N MET A 13 -8.77 -36.13 3.11
CA MET A 13 -7.38 -36.00 2.62
C MET A 13 -7.04 -37.15 1.65
N LYS A 14 -6.86 -36.86 0.36
CA LYS A 14 -6.08 -37.64 -0.64
C LYS A 14 -5.65 -36.63 -1.73
N GLY A 15 -4.45 -36.61 -2.31
CA GLY A 15 -3.35 -37.55 -2.30
C GLY A 15 -2.07 -36.86 -2.78
N HIS A 16 -0.96 -37.43 -2.35
CA HIS A 16 0.40 -37.15 -2.75
C HIS A 16 0.70 -37.79 -4.13
N GLU A 17 1.85 -37.40 -4.69
CA GLU A 17 2.56 -37.97 -5.86
C GLU A 17 2.31 -37.34 -7.24
N LYS A 18 3.31 -36.61 -7.76
CA LYS A 18 4.35 -37.23 -8.63
C LYS A 18 5.54 -36.30 -8.86
N MET A 19 6.73 -36.87 -8.64
CA MET A 19 8.04 -36.39 -9.09
C MET A 19 8.21 -36.48 -10.61
N GLY A 20 9.03 -35.59 -11.17
CA GLY A 20 9.69 -35.74 -12.47
C GLY A 20 9.92 -34.38 -13.15
N GLY A 21 11.11 -33.94 -13.53
CA GLY A 21 12.43 -34.54 -13.47
C GLY A 21 13.50 -33.48 -13.83
N MET A 22 14.70 -33.63 -13.25
CA MET A 22 15.91 -32.91 -13.62
C MET A 22 16.56 -33.54 -14.86
N LYS A 23 16.81 -32.73 -15.90
CA LYS A 23 17.79 -32.94 -16.99
C LYS A 23 18.15 -31.54 -17.52
N GLY A 24 19.39 -31.10 -17.71
CA GLY A 24 20.69 -31.72 -17.50
C GLY A 24 21.79 -30.67 -17.70
N MET A 25 22.88 -30.84 -16.96
CA MET A 25 24.15 -30.13 -17.16
C MET A 25 25.02 -30.92 -18.15
N LYS A 26 25.53 -30.22 -19.17
CA LYS A 26 26.77 -30.49 -19.93
C LYS A 26 27.30 -29.09 -20.28
N GLY A 27 28.53 -28.66 -20.06
CA GLY A 27 29.76 -29.36 -19.77
C GLY A 27 30.84 -28.92 -20.77
N LYS A 28 31.83 -28.17 -20.27
CA LYS A 28 33.25 -28.06 -20.70
C LYS A 28 33.67 -27.01 -21.76
N GLY A 29 34.71 -26.28 -21.38
CA GLY A 29 35.67 -25.54 -22.23
C GLY A 29 36.43 -24.49 -21.39
N LYS A 30 37.31 -24.88 -20.45
CA LYS A 30 38.79 -24.93 -20.54
C LYS A 30 39.50 -23.60 -20.86
N MET A 31 40.32 -23.17 -19.87
CA MET A 31 41.73 -22.69 -19.97
C MET A 31 41.96 -21.37 -20.72
N GLU A 32 42.91 -20.48 -20.40
CA GLU A 32 44.03 -20.38 -19.48
C GLU A 32 44.51 -18.90 -19.54
N GLY A 33 45.29 -18.42 -18.57
CA GLY A 33 46.05 -17.18 -18.76
C GLY A 33 46.33 -16.42 -17.47
N GLY A 34 47.42 -16.78 -16.79
CA GLY A 34 47.95 -16.00 -15.66
C GLY A 34 48.85 -14.85 -16.10
N CYS A 35 49.07 -13.89 -15.22
CA CYS A 35 50.43 -13.50 -14.81
C CYS A 35 50.40 -12.60 -13.57
N LYS A 36 51.35 -12.84 -12.68
CA LYS A 36 51.63 -12.03 -11.48
C LYS A 36 52.31 -10.72 -11.90
N GLY A 37 51.90 -9.61 -11.28
CA GLY A 37 52.61 -8.33 -11.33
C GLY A 37 52.69 -7.71 -9.95
N HIS A 38 53.85 -7.80 -9.32
CA HIS A 38 54.22 -6.98 -8.16
C HIS A 38 54.56 -5.56 -8.64
N GLY A 39 54.03 -4.54 -7.96
CA GLY A 39 54.41 -3.14 -8.17
C GLY A 39 54.15 -2.32 -6.91
N LYS A 40 55.21 -2.07 -6.13
CA LYS A 40 55.20 -1.17 -4.98
C LYS A 40 55.09 0.28 -5.46
N GLY A 41 54.22 1.05 -4.78
CA GLY A 41 54.48 2.42 -4.37
C GLY A 41 54.19 3.54 -5.39
N MET A 42 53.21 4.39 -5.08
CA MET A 42 53.45 5.84 -5.09
C MET A 42 52.43 6.56 -4.19
N LYS A 43 52.96 7.30 -3.22
CA LYS A 43 52.22 8.31 -2.46
C LYS A 43 51.92 9.48 -3.39
N GLY A 44 50.66 9.90 -3.46
CA GLY A 44 50.24 11.11 -4.17
C GLY A 44 49.04 11.72 -3.47
N MET A 45 49.28 12.72 -2.64
CA MET A 45 48.25 13.63 -2.14
C MET A 45 47.81 14.54 -3.29
N GLY A 46 46.56 14.43 -3.71
CA GLY A 46 45.92 15.30 -4.69
C GLY A 46 44.59 15.80 -4.14
N LYS A 47 44.52 17.10 -3.86
CA LYS A 47 43.34 17.84 -3.42
C LYS A 47 42.33 17.93 -4.57
N GLY A 48 41.03 17.89 -4.23
CA GLY A 48 39.97 18.43 -5.07
C GLY A 48 38.85 17.45 -5.38
N HIS A 49 37.91 17.26 -4.45
CA HIS A 49 36.55 16.88 -4.82
C HIS A 49 35.68 18.13 -4.78
N HIS A 50 35.64 18.82 -5.91
CA HIS A 50 34.50 19.67 -6.25
C HIS A 50 33.42 18.78 -6.85
N GLY A 51 32.20 18.95 -6.34
CA GLY A 51 30.98 18.59 -7.06
C GLY A 51 30.49 17.18 -6.83
N MET A 52 29.48 17.06 -5.97
CA MET A 52 28.15 16.68 -6.42
C MET A 52 27.19 17.09 -5.31
N HIS A 53 26.61 18.29 -5.44
CA HIS A 53 25.38 18.59 -4.71
C HIS A 53 24.40 17.48 -5.09
N GLY A 54 24.01 16.67 -4.09
CA GLY A 54 22.94 15.71 -4.25
C GLY A 54 21.74 16.44 -4.80
N MET A 55 21.38 16.13 -6.04
CA MET A 55 20.04 16.43 -6.53
C MET A 55 19.12 15.61 -5.65
N GLU A 56 18.52 16.27 -4.67
CA GLU A 56 17.48 15.70 -3.84
C GLU A 56 16.36 15.29 -4.81
N GLU A 57 16.19 13.98 -5.02
CA GLU A 57 15.11 13.49 -5.87
C GLU A 57 13.78 14.03 -5.32
N PRO A 58 12.90 14.58 -6.17
CA PRO A 58 11.66 15.16 -5.70
C PRO A 58 10.87 14.12 -4.91
N LYS A 59 10.62 14.42 -3.64
CA LYS A 59 9.91 13.53 -2.72
C LYS A 59 8.52 13.28 -3.27
N LYS A 60 8.30 12.09 -3.83
CA LYS A 60 7.00 11.71 -4.39
C LYS A 60 5.99 11.65 -3.24
N GLU A 61 4.97 12.51 -3.29
CA GLU A 61 3.91 12.53 -2.28
C GLU A 61 3.09 11.24 -2.41
N TYR A 62 2.85 10.56 -1.29
CA TYR A 62 2.06 9.32 -1.25
C TYR A 62 0.57 9.58 -1.00
N ALA A 63 0.20 10.83 -0.72
CA ALA A 63 -1.16 11.20 -0.39
C ALA A 63 -1.57 12.50 -1.08
N TYR A 64 -2.82 12.56 -1.53
CA TYR A 64 -3.47 13.81 -1.89
C TYR A 64 -4.15 14.39 -0.65
N VAL A 65 -3.74 15.59 -0.25
CA VAL A 65 -4.24 16.27 0.95
C VAL A 65 -4.97 17.55 0.56
N ARG A 66 -6.14 17.76 1.16
CA ARG A 66 -6.95 18.95 0.93
C ARG A 66 -7.51 19.49 2.24
N GLU A 67 -7.38 20.79 2.45
CA GLU A 67 -8.12 21.53 3.48
C GLU A 67 -9.58 21.70 3.03
N VAL A 68 -10.51 21.56 3.97
CA VAL A 68 -11.95 21.76 3.72
C VAL A 68 -12.52 22.77 4.71
N GLU A 69 -13.59 23.45 4.31
CA GLU A 69 -14.24 24.49 5.12
C GLU A 69 -15.19 23.92 6.18
N THR A 70 -15.65 22.69 5.99
CA THR A 70 -16.61 22.02 6.87
C THR A 70 -15.96 21.52 8.17
N GLY A 71 -16.78 21.36 9.21
CA GLY A 71 -16.34 20.77 10.48
C GLY A 71 -15.95 19.29 10.32
N PHE A 72 -15.27 18.73 11.32
CA PHE A 72 -14.76 17.36 11.28
C PHE A 72 -15.86 16.31 11.02
N ASP A 73 -16.86 16.19 11.89
CA ASP A 73 -17.87 15.12 11.76
C ASP A 73 -18.76 15.31 10.51
N GLU A 74 -19.02 16.56 10.11
CA GLU A 74 -19.70 16.89 8.85
C GLU A 74 -18.90 16.42 7.63
N THR A 75 -17.58 16.67 7.64
CA THR A 75 -16.67 16.22 6.60
C THR A 75 -16.66 14.69 6.52
N VAL A 76 -16.59 14.00 7.67
CA VAL A 76 -16.66 12.53 7.73
C VAL A 76 -17.95 12.02 7.10
N ALA A 77 -19.10 12.59 7.47
CA ALA A 77 -20.38 12.20 6.89
C ALA A 77 -20.42 12.41 5.36
N ARG A 78 -19.92 13.56 4.89
CA ARG A 78 -19.86 13.90 3.46
C ARG A 78 -18.93 12.99 2.67
N VAL A 79 -17.75 12.66 3.20
CA VAL A 79 -16.84 11.65 2.59
C VAL A 79 -17.58 10.33 2.39
N LYS A 80 -18.26 9.83 3.43
CA LYS A 80 -18.99 8.55 3.37
C LYS A 80 -20.15 8.59 2.36
N GLU A 81 -20.85 9.71 2.26
CA GLU A 81 -21.92 9.90 1.29
C GLU A 81 -21.39 9.90 -0.15
N GLU A 82 -20.32 10.66 -0.42
CA GLU A 82 -19.72 10.74 -1.75
C GLU A 82 -19.09 9.41 -2.19
N LEU A 83 -18.43 8.69 -1.29
CA LEU A 83 -17.98 7.32 -1.54
C LEU A 83 -19.13 6.42 -1.97
N LYS A 84 -20.26 6.48 -1.25
CA LYS A 84 -21.45 5.68 -1.57
C LYS A 84 -22.02 6.01 -2.95
N LYS A 85 -22.03 7.28 -3.36
CA LYS A 85 -22.49 7.71 -4.71
C LYS A 85 -21.67 7.08 -5.83
N GLU A 86 -20.37 6.88 -5.60
CA GLU A 86 -19.45 6.22 -6.54
C GLU A 86 -19.39 4.68 -6.38
N GLY A 87 -20.28 4.10 -5.57
CA GLY A 87 -20.35 2.66 -5.35
C GLY A 87 -19.26 2.10 -4.42
N PHE A 88 -18.56 2.94 -3.67
CA PHE A 88 -17.65 2.52 -2.61
C PHE A 88 -18.44 2.32 -1.30
N GLY A 89 -18.22 1.18 -0.65
CA GLY A 89 -18.65 0.93 0.72
C GLY A 89 -17.54 1.29 1.72
N VAL A 90 -17.93 1.80 2.88
CA VAL A 90 -17.02 2.02 4.02
C VAL A 90 -17.00 0.74 4.85
N LEU A 91 -15.89 0.02 4.79
CA LEU A 91 -15.71 -1.28 5.46
C LEU A 91 -15.17 -1.14 6.87
N SER A 92 -14.41 -0.08 7.13
CA SER A 92 -13.85 0.23 8.44
C SER A 92 -13.88 1.72 8.70
N GLU A 93 -14.08 2.06 9.97
CA GLU A 93 -13.98 3.41 10.50
C GLU A 93 -13.26 3.33 11.83
N VAL A 94 -12.10 3.96 11.92
CA VAL A 94 -11.25 3.93 13.12
C VAL A 94 -11.09 5.36 13.62
N ARG A 95 -11.79 5.68 14.72
CA ARG A 95 -11.65 6.92 15.48
C ARG A 95 -10.37 6.85 16.30
N VAL A 96 -9.25 7.29 15.71
CA VAL A 96 -7.92 7.21 16.31
C VAL A 96 -7.83 8.08 17.55
N ASP A 97 -8.44 9.27 17.50
CA ASP A 97 -8.59 10.18 18.63
C ASP A 97 -9.20 9.49 19.86
N GLN A 98 -10.30 8.77 19.65
CA GLN A 98 -10.98 8.05 20.73
C GLN A 98 -10.20 6.82 21.18
N LEU A 99 -9.65 6.06 20.22
CA LEU A 99 -8.86 4.86 20.51
C LEU A 99 -7.63 5.19 21.36
N PHE A 100 -6.91 6.28 21.03
CA PHE A 100 -5.73 6.69 21.77
C PHE A 100 -6.08 7.19 23.17
N LYS A 101 -7.19 7.92 23.31
CA LYS A 101 -7.68 8.31 24.63
C LYS A 101 -8.03 7.09 25.49
N GLU A 102 -8.73 6.11 24.92
CA GLU A 102 -9.15 4.91 25.67
C GLU A 102 -7.98 4.00 26.06
N LYS A 103 -7.05 3.75 25.14
CA LYS A 103 -5.99 2.74 25.34
C LYS A 103 -4.72 3.30 25.94
N LEU A 104 -4.43 4.59 25.73
CA LEU A 104 -3.16 5.21 26.08
C LEU A 104 -3.32 6.45 26.97
N ASP A 105 -4.55 6.89 27.26
CA ASP A 105 -4.87 8.17 27.91
C ASP A 105 -4.20 9.38 27.22
N LEU A 106 -4.06 9.30 25.88
CA LEU A 106 -3.46 10.34 25.06
C LEU A 106 -4.55 11.18 24.39
N ASP A 107 -4.60 12.46 24.72
CA ASP A 107 -5.46 13.43 24.04
C ASP A 107 -4.82 13.91 22.73
N MET A 108 -5.62 14.00 21.66
CA MET A 108 -5.22 14.52 20.36
C MET A 108 -6.39 15.20 19.64
N GLU A 109 -6.10 16.00 18.61
CA GLU A 109 -7.14 16.57 17.74
C GLU A 109 -7.91 15.45 17.00
N PRO A 110 -9.19 15.68 16.63
CA PRO A 110 -10.01 14.69 15.95
C PRO A 110 -9.33 14.07 14.73
N TYR A 111 -9.37 12.74 14.66
CA TYR A 111 -8.67 11.98 13.63
C TYR A 111 -9.39 10.66 13.36
N VAL A 112 -9.83 10.44 12.13
CA VAL A 112 -10.48 9.19 11.70
C VAL A 112 -9.83 8.63 10.45
N ILE A 113 -9.67 7.30 10.43
CA ILE A 113 -9.27 6.55 9.24
C ILE A 113 -10.50 5.81 8.72
N LEU A 114 -10.79 5.97 7.43
CA LEU A 114 -11.85 5.31 6.71
C LEU A 114 -11.25 4.33 5.70
N GLY A 115 -11.66 3.07 5.77
CA GLY A 115 -11.35 2.07 4.75
C GLY A 115 -12.50 1.95 3.76
N ALA A 116 -12.31 2.42 2.53
CA ALA A 116 -13.31 2.37 1.46
C ALA A 116 -12.97 1.33 0.39
N CYS A 117 -13.98 0.60 -0.09
CA CYS A 117 -13.78 -0.44 -1.10
C CYS A 117 -14.95 -0.50 -2.08
N ASN A 118 -14.65 -0.73 -3.35
CA ASN A 118 -15.62 -0.98 -4.40
C ASN A 118 -15.45 -2.43 -4.90
N PRO A 119 -16.48 -3.30 -4.77
CA PRO A 119 -16.38 -4.71 -5.16
C PRO A 119 -15.97 -4.96 -6.61
N LYS A 120 -16.29 -4.05 -7.54
CA LYS A 120 -15.89 -4.20 -8.95
C LYS A 120 -14.38 -4.09 -9.10
N PHE A 121 -13.78 -3.04 -8.53
CA PHE A 121 -12.34 -2.85 -8.59
C PHE A 121 -11.58 -3.88 -7.75
N SER A 122 -12.07 -4.24 -6.55
CA SER A 122 -11.37 -5.22 -5.72
C SER A 122 -11.38 -6.63 -6.33
N SER A 123 -12.46 -7.04 -7.00
CA SER A 123 -12.48 -8.32 -7.71
C SER A 123 -11.57 -8.35 -8.93
N GLU A 124 -11.45 -7.23 -9.66
CA GLU A 124 -10.50 -7.08 -10.77
C GLU A 124 -9.04 -7.17 -10.29
N LEU A 125 -8.67 -6.41 -9.25
CA LEU A 125 -7.33 -6.44 -8.66
C LEU A 125 -6.94 -7.85 -8.18
N ILE A 126 -7.83 -8.51 -7.43
CA ILE A 126 -7.61 -9.87 -6.93
C ILE A 126 -7.51 -10.88 -8.08
N GLY A 127 -8.21 -10.64 -9.19
CA GLY A 127 -8.13 -11.44 -10.40
C GLY A 127 -6.78 -11.33 -11.12
N ILE A 128 -6.16 -10.15 -11.10
CA ILE A 128 -4.82 -9.91 -11.67
C ILE A 128 -3.74 -10.54 -10.79
N ASP A 129 -3.78 -10.26 -9.48
CA ASP A 129 -2.88 -10.85 -8.48
C ASP A 129 -3.65 -11.09 -7.19
N ILE A 130 -3.71 -12.35 -6.76
CA ILE A 130 -4.37 -12.77 -5.52
C ILE A 130 -3.85 -12.02 -4.28
N ASN A 131 -2.57 -11.61 -4.29
CA ASN A 131 -1.95 -10.90 -3.18
C ASN A 131 -2.24 -9.38 -3.18
N SER A 132 -2.84 -8.85 -4.25
CA SER A 132 -3.22 -7.42 -4.34
C SER A 132 -4.19 -6.99 -3.24
N GLY A 133 -4.90 -7.96 -2.62
CA GLY A 133 -5.76 -7.72 -1.46
C GLY A 133 -5.05 -7.07 -0.27
N THR A 134 -3.71 -7.17 -0.18
CA THR A 134 -2.90 -6.49 0.84
C THR A 134 -2.90 -4.97 0.74
N PHE A 135 -3.29 -4.41 -0.42
CA PHE A 135 -3.46 -2.98 -0.64
C PHE A 135 -4.89 -2.50 -0.43
N LEU A 136 -5.81 -3.39 -0.03
CA LEU A 136 -7.21 -3.07 0.23
C LEU A 136 -7.48 -2.97 1.74
N PRO A 137 -8.46 -2.14 2.17
CA PRO A 137 -9.24 -1.18 1.39
C PRO A 137 -8.45 0.11 1.06
N CYS A 138 -9.02 0.98 0.21
CA CYS A 138 -8.47 2.32 -0.02
C CYS A 138 -8.60 3.17 1.25
N ASN A 139 -7.49 3.76 1.71
CA ASN A 139 -7.46 4.55 2.94
C ASN A 139 -7.71 6.03 2.66
N LEU A 140 -8.73 6.58 3.34
CA LEU A 140 -8.96 8.01 3.48
C LEU A 140 -8.85 8.39 4.94
N VAL A 141 -8.32 9.58 5.22
CA VAL A 141 -8.20 10.12 6.56
C VAL A 141 -8.92 11.46 6.59
N VAL A 142 -9.75 11.68 7.60
CA VAL A 142 -10.20 13.02 7.98
C VAL A 142 -9.55 13.37 9.29
N TYR A 143 -8.98 14.56 9.40
CA TYR A 143 -8.32 15.00 10.63
C TYR A 143 -8.42 16.51 10.80
N VAL A 144 -8.31 16.96 12.05
CA VAL A 144 -8.13 18.38 12.37
C VAL A 144 -6.67 18.64 12.67
N LYS A 145 -6.14 19.74 12.14
CA LYS A 145 -4.83 20.26 12.48
C LYS A 145 -4.90 21.78 12.53
N ASP A 146 -4.38 22.39 13.58
CA ASP A 146 -4.34 23.85 13.72
C ASP A 146 -5.73 24.51 13.57
N ARG A 147 -6.78 23.83 14.07
CA ARG A 147 -8.21 24.20 13.95
C ARG A 147 -8.78 24.16 12.52
N LYS A 148 -8.10 23.51 11.58
CA LYS A 148 -8.56 23.31 10.20
C LYS A 148 -8.82 21.84 9.94
N THR A 149 -9.87 21.54 9.17
CA THR A 149 -10.21 20.17 8.78
C THR A 149 -9.52 19.82 7.47
N TYR A 150 -8.97 18.61 7.41
CA TYR A 150 -8.31 18.08 6.22
C TYR A 150 -8.88 16.72 5.85
N VAL A 151 -8.91 16.46 4.55
CA VAL A 151 -9.11 15.13 3.97
C VAL A 151 -7.83 14.71 3.28
N SER A 152 -7.34 13.51 3.58
CA SER A 152 -6.14 12.93 2.98
C SER A 152 -6.49 11.57 2.37
N LEU A 153 -6.14 11.40 1.10
CA LEU A 153 -6.31 10.16 0.35
C LEU A 153 -4.95 9.54 0.08
N LEU A 154 -4.73 8.29 0.50
CA LEU A 154 -3.59 7.51 0.03
C LEU A 154 -3.75 7.31 -1.48
N LEU A 155 -2.75 7.70 -2.28
CA LEU A 155 -2.77 7.53 -3.73
C LEU A 155 -2.67 6.03 -4.08
N PRO A 156 -3.73 5.42 -4.65
CA PRO A 156 -3.70 3.99 -5.02
C PRO A 156 -2.55 3.62 -5.94
N THR A 157 -2.20 4.48 -6.90
CA THR A 157 -1.07 4.24 -7.82
C THR A 157 0.26 4.22 -7.08
N MET A 158 0.43 5.07 -6.08
CA MET A 158 1.62 5.07 -5.23
C MET A 158 1.71 3.80 -4.39
N ALA A 159 0.60 3.39 -3.76
CA ALA A 159 0.56 2.17 -2.96
C ALA A 159 0.91 0.93 -3.80
N MET A 160 0.31 0.80 -4.99
CA MET A 160 0.52 -0.37 -5.86
C MET A 160 1.79 -0.31 -6.70
N SER A 161 2.48 0.83 -6.78
CA SER A 161 3.76 0.94 -7.51
C SER A 161 4.85 -0.02 -7.02
N ILE A 162 4.78 -0.42 -5.75
CA ILE A 162 5.71 -1.38 -5.14
C ILE A 162 5.64 -2.76 -5.82
N THR A 163 4.50 -3.09 -6.43
CA THR A 163 4.30 -4.38 -7.12
C THR A 163 5.08 -4.48 -8.43
N GLY A 164 5.40 -3.35 -9.08
CA GLY A 164 5.94 -3.33 -10.43
C GLY A 164 5.03 -3.96 -11.49
N ASN A 165 3.73 -4.10 -11.21
CA ASN A 165 2.75 -4.72 -12.10
C ASN A 165 1.89 -3.63 -12.79
N ASP A 166 2.09 -3.47 -14.09
CA ASP A 166 1.42 -2.45 -14.90
C ASP A 166 -0.11 -2.66 -14.94
N GLU A 167 -0.60 -3.91 -14.95
CA GLU A 167 -2.03 -4.20 -14.93
C GLU A 167 -2.69 -3.73 -13.63
N LEU A 168 -2.02 -3.93 -12.48
CA LEU A 168 -2.50 -3.40 -11.20
C LEU A 168 -2.48 -1.87 -11.19
N LEU A 169 -1.45 -1.25 -11.78
CA LEU A 169 -1.33 0.20 -11.87
C LEU A 169 -2.42 0.83 -12.73
N GLU A 170 -2.85 0.17 -13.81
CA GLU A 170 -3.96 0.64 -14.64
C GLU A 170 -5.27 0.68 -13.86
N VAL A 171 -5.57 -0.34 -13.06
CA VAL A 171 -6.76 -0.37 -12.20
C VAL A 171 -6.63 0.67 -11.09
N ALA A 172 -5.45 0.77 -10.47
CA ALA A 172 -5.16 1.74 -9.42
C ALA A 172 -5.37 3.19 -9.91
N ALA A 173 -4.96 3.50 -11.14
CA ALA A 173 -5.13 4.83 -11.72
C ALA A 173 -6.61 5.22 -11.86
N LYS A 174 -7.47 4.29 -12.30
CA LYS A 174 -8.93 4.51 -12.37
C LYS A 174 -9.52 4.77 -10.99
N VAL A 175 -9.11 3.99 -10.00
CA VAL A 175 -9.57 4.15 -8.61
C VAL A 175 -9.10 5.49 -8.04
N GLU A 176 -7.84 5.87 -8.29
CA GLU A 176 -7.26 7.14 -7.87
C GLU A 176 -7.99 8.34 -8.43
N GLU A 177 -8.36 8.31 -9.72
CA GLU A 177 -9.13 9.38 -10.35
C GLU A 177 -10.48 9.58 -9.65
N ILE A 178 -11.24 8.50 -9.44
CA ILE A 178 -12.55 8.54 -8.78
C ILE A 178 -12.43 9.07 -7.34
N LEU A 179 -11.50 8.52 -6.56
CA LEU A 179 -11.29 8.94 -5.17
C LEU A 179 -10.76 10.38 -5.09
N GLY A 180 -9.88 10.78 -6.00
CA GLY A 180 -9.40 12.15 -6.13
C GLY A 180 -10.53 13.13 -6.39
N ASP A 181 -11.46 12.78 -7.29
CA ASP A 181 -12.64 13.59 -7.59
C ASP A 181 -13.64 13.64 -6.44
N ILE A 182 -13.76 12.58 -5.64
CA ILE A 182 -14.49 12.62 -4.36
C ILE A 182 -13.86 13.67 -3.44
N VAL A 183 -12.54 13.61 -3.21
CA VAL A 183 -11.89 14.56 -2.31
C VAL A 183 -11.98 16.00 -2.84
N LYS A 184 -11.95 16.21 -4.17
CA LYS A 184 -12.06 17.56 -4.77
C LYS A 184 -13.42 18.24 -4.62
N ARG A 185 -14.49 17.47 -4.42
CA ARG A 185 -15.87 18.01 -4.31
C ARG A 185 -16.40 18.04 -2.89
N ILE A 186 -15.60 17.59 -1.93
CA ILE A 186 -15.83 17.79 -0.49
C ILE A 186 -15.34 19.19 -0.12
#